data_AF-A0A6J7ZV26-F1
#
_entry.id   AF-A0A6J7ZV26-F1
#
_cell.length_a   1.000
_cell.length_b   1.000
_cell.length_c   1.000
_cell.angle_alpha   90.00
_cell.angle_beta   90.00
_cell.angle_gamma   90.00
#
_symmetry.space_group_name_H-M   'P 1'
#
loop_
_entity.id
_entity.type
_entity.pdbx_description
1 polymer ?
#
loop_
_entity_poly.entity_id
_entity_poly.type
_entity_poly.pdbx_seq_one_letter_code
_entity_poly.pdbx_strand_id
1 'polypeptide(L)'
;MCIEERLRSNAQLIREQYLNKPFPKNNVAIIEVHLADQISLSVGATSKSKAKSPVPKPKPKSKGGQFKPIVDSYSGYLMDTDAEYKALSALAETLEMFDNPQIEGKLYLYSERNPCESCQGVITQFKQKFPNLEITLFWDFPYPP
;
A
#
# COMPACT_ATOMS: atom_id res chain seq x y z
N MET A 1 12.70 9.70 -16.04
CA MET A 1 11.45 9.59 -15.29
C MET A 1 11.80 9.51 -13.81
N CYS A 2 11.32 10.44 -12.99
CA CYS A 2 11.56 10.41 -11.55
C CYS A 2 10.72 9.30 -10.88
N ILE A 3 11.02 9.00 -9.61
CA ILE A 3 10.31 7.94 -8.86
C ILE A 3 8.81 8.19 -8.79
N GLU A 4 8.39 9.43 -8.54
CA GLU A 4 6.98 9.80 -8.44
C GLU A 4 6.23 9.60 -9.76
N GLU A 5 6.77 10.11 -10.87
CA GLU A 5 6.20 9.91 -12.21
C GLU A 5 6.04 8.43 -12.54
N ARG A 6 7.05 7.61 -12.23
CA ARG A 6 6.99 6.17 -12.45
C ARG A 6 5.88 5.51 -11.64
N LEU A 7 5.77 5.83 -10.36
CA LEU A 7 4.73 5.28 -9.48
C LEU A 7 3.33 5.69 -9.94
N ARG A 8 3.18 6.94 -10.38
CA ARG A 8 1.94 7.48 -10.96
C ARG A 8 1.56 6.74 -12.25
N SER A 9 2.51 6.52 -13.16
CA SER A 9 2.30 5.73 -14.37
C SER A 9 1.90 4.28 -14.06
N ASN A 10 2.56 3.64 -13.08
CA ASN A 10 2.20 2.29 -12.64
C ASN A 10 0.78 2.24 -12.04
N ALA A 11 0.38 3.26 -11.28
CA ALA A 11 -0.97 3.36 -10.75
C ALA A 11 -2.02 3.49 -11.86
N GLN A 12 -1.71 4.25 -12.91
CA GLN A 12 -2.57 4.37 -14.09
C GLN A 12 -2.72 3.03 -14.81
N LEU A 13 -1.64 2.28 -15.02
CA LEU A 13 -1.70 0.95 -15.64
C LEU A 13 -2.60 0.00 -14.84
N ILE A 14 -2.47 -0.03 -13.51
CA ILE A 14 -3.33 -0.83 -12.64
C ILE A 14 -4.80 -0.36 -12.71
N ARG A 15 -5.05 0.95 -12.80
CA ARG A 15 -6.41 1.48 -12.98
C ARG A 15 -7.07 0.93 -14.23
N GLU A 16 -6.38 1.05 -15.36
CA GLU A 16 -6.86 0.66 -16.67
C GLU A 16 -7.15 -0.84 -16.70
N GLN A 17 -6.23 -1.64 -16.16
CA GLN A 17 -6.34 -3.09 -16.16
C GLN A 17 -7.43 -3.62 -15.21
N TYR A 18 -7.55 -3.10 -13.99
CA TYR A 18 -8.39 -3.72 -12.94
C TYR A 18 -9.71 -3.00 -12.68
N LEU A 19 -9.74 -1.67 -12.85
CA LEU A 19 -10.90 -0.85 -12.51
C LEU A 19 -11.70 -0.43 -13.75
N ASN A 20 -11.00 -0.09 -14.83
CA ASN A 20 -11.54 0.47 -16.08
C ASN A 20 -12.56 1.59 -15.80
N LYS A 21 -12.25 2.45 -14.82
CA LYS A 21 -13.05 3.61 -14.40
C LYS A 21 -12.10 4.73 -13.94
N PRO A 22 -12.44 6.00 -14.21
CA PRO A 22 -11.64 7.11 -13.73
C PRO A 22 -11.75 7.24 -12.20
N PHE A 23 -10.71 7.85 -11.60
CA PHE A 23 -10.78 8.40 -10.25
C PHE A 23 -11.97 9.38 -10.13
N PRO A 24 -12.68 9.51 -8.98
CA PRO A 24 -12.42 8.94 -7.65
C PRO A 24 -13.01 7.54 -7.41
N LYS A 25 -13.45 6.83 -8.46
CA LYS A 25 -14.15 5.56 -8.29
C LYS A 25 -13.17 4.42 -7.96
N ASN A 26 -13.01 4.15 -6.66
CA ASN A 26 -11.98 3.29 -6.06
C ASN A 26 -10.59 3.94 -6.08
N ASN A 27 -9.76 3.55 -5.12
CA ASN A 27 -8.38 4.03 -4.96
C ASN A 27 -7.38 2.99 -5.49
N VAL A 28 -6.21 3.44 -5.94
CA VAL A 28 -5.04 2.60 -6.24
C VAL A 28 -3.84 3.10 -5.45
N ALA A 29 -3.09 2.15 -4.92
CA ALA A 29 -1.83 2.38 -4.24
C ALA A 29 -0.74 1.50 -4.87
N ILE A 30 0.43 2.09 -5.07
CA ILE A 30 1.65 1.42 -5.54
C ILE A 30 2.71 1.59 -4.46
N ILE A 31 3.40 0.51 -4.13
CA ILE A 31 4.60 0.53 -3.31
C ILE A 31 5.76 0.04 -4.15
N GLU A 32 6.85 0.78 -4.14
CA GLU A 32 8.13 0.33 -4.65
C GLU A 32 9.17 0.42 -3.53
N VAL A 33 9.83 -0.69 -3.20
CA VAL A 33 10.87 -0.74 -2.17
C VAL A 33 12.21 -1.08 -2.80
N HIS A 34 13.24 -0.33 -2.41
CA HIS A 34 14.63 -0.49 -2.82
C HIS A 34 15.43 -0.87 -1.57
N LEU A 35 15.83 -2.14 -1.49
CA LEU A 35 16.63 -2.66 -0.38
C LEU A 35 18.12 -2.38 -0.61
N ALA A 36 18.91 -2.32 0.47
CA ALA A 36 20.36 -2.09 0.38
C ALA A 36 21.10 -3.14 -0.47
N ASP A 37 20.58 -4.37 -0.51
CA ASP A 37 21.13 -5.48 -1.30
C ASP A 37 20.81 -5.39 -2.81
N GLN A 38 20.44 -4.20 -3.30
CA GLN A 38 20.04 -3.92 -4.70
C GLN A 38 18.78 -4.65 -5.16
N ILE A 39 18.01 -5.22 -4.22
CA ILE A 39 16.72 -5.84 -4.51
C ILE A 39 15.65 -4.75 -4.58
N SER A 40 14.94 -4.68 -5.70
CA SER A 40 13.77 -3.81 -5.86
C SER A 40 12.49 -4.64 -5.97
N LEU A 41 11.49 -4.36 -5.14
CA LEU A 41 10.17 -4.99 -5.23
C LEU A 41 9.10 -3.93 -5.50
N SER A 42 8.08 -4.29 -6.28
CA SER A 42 6.94 -3.42 -6.55
C SER A 42 5.63 -4.16 -6.29
N VAL A 43 4.72 -3.54 -5.55
CA VAL A 43 3.41 -4.09 -5.19
C VAL A 43 2.35 -3.06 -5.49
N GLY A 44 1.31 -3.44 -6.22
CA GLY A 44 0.17 -2.57 -6.52
C GLY A 44 -1.14 -3.17 -6.03
N ALA A 45 -2.05 -2.31 -5.57
CA ALA A 45 -3.36 -2.73 -5.07
C ALA A 45 -4.46 -1.75 -5.47
N THR A 46 -5.70 -2.23 -5.54
CA THR A 46 -6.89 -1.37 -5.64
C THR A 46 -7.74 -1.49 -4.37
N SER A 47 -8.57 -0.49 -4.07
CA SER A 47 -9.50 -0.56 -2.93
C SER A 47 -10.68 -1.52 -3.17
N LYS A 48 -10.77 -2.14 -4.35
CA LYS A 48 -11.85 -3.03 -4.72
C LYS A 48 -11.63 -4.45 -4.18
N SER A 49 -12.70 -5.12 -3.76
CA SER A 49 -12.63 -6.52 -3.31
C SER A 49 -12.64 -7.51 -4.48
N LYS A 50 -12.14 -8.74 -4.24
CA LYS A 50 -12.07 -9.89 -5.18
C LYS A 50 -11.05 -9.70 -6.34
N ALA A 51 -11.26 -10.36 -7.48
CA ALA A 51 -10.36 -10.44 -8.65
C ALA A 51 -10.07 -9.09 -9.36
N LYS A 52 -10.49 -7.95 -8.81
CA LYS A 52 -10.28 -6.61 -9.37
C LYS A 52 -9.22 -5.82 -8.60
N SER A 53 -8.27 -6.54 -8.01
CA SER A 53 -7.06 -6.03 -7.39
C SER A 53 -5.90 -6.98 -7.73
N PRO A 54 -4.69 -6.47 -8.03
CA PRO A 54 -3.52 -7.31 -8.28
C PRO A 54 -3.19 -8.20 -7.07
N VAL A 55 -3.37 -7.66 -5.86
CA VAL A 55 -3.23 -8.40 -4.60
C VAL A 55 -4.60 -8.70 -3.99
N PRO A 56 -4.80 -9.90 -3.41
CA PRO A 56 -6.04 -10.25 -2.73
C PRO A 56 -6.23 -9.44 -1.44
N LYS A 57 -7.42 -9.54 -0.84
CA LYS A 57 -7.67 -8.99 0.50
C LYS A 57 -6.85 -9.80 1.52
N PRO A 58 -5.91 -9.17 2.27
CA PRO A 58 -5.11 -9.87 3.26
C PRO A 58 -5.97 -10.24 4.47
N LYS A 59 -5.52 -11.24 5.23
CA LYS A 59 -6.13 -11.56 6.52
C LYS A 59 -5.85 -10.42 7.50
N PRO A 60 -6.73 -10.12 8.46
CA PRO A 60 -6.40 -9.22 9.56
C PRO A 60 -5.40 -9.89 10.52
N LYS A 61 -4.63 -9.10 11.27
CA LYS A 61 -3.68 -9.59 12.27
C LYS A 61 -4.28 -10.57 13.30
N SER A 62 -5.54 -10.37 13.70
CA SER A 62 -6.26 -11.29 14.59
C SER A 62 -6.50 -12.69 14.01
N LYS A 63 -6.34 -12.87 12.70
CA LYS A 63 -6.46 -14.14 11.98
C LYS A 63 -5.13 -14.57 11.32
N GLY A 64 -4.00 -14.07 11.84
CA GLY A 64 -2.66 -14.40 11.37
C GLY A 64 -2.18 -13.60 10.15
N GLY A 65 -2.80 -12.45 9.87
CA GLY A 65 -2.29 -11.50 8.87
C GLY A 65 -1.25 -10.53 9.42
N GLN A 66 -0.77 -9.64 8.55
CA GLN A 66 0.34 -8.74 8.86
C GLN A 66 -0.04 -7.58 9.80
N PHE A 67 -1.14 -6.88 9.49
CA PHE A 67 -1.52 -5.65 10.17
C PHE A 67 -2.94 -5.70 10.73
N LYS A 68 -3.20 -4.88 11.76
CA LYS A 68 -4.54 -4.68 12.28
C LYS A 68 -5.24 -3.63 11.40
N PRO A 69 -6.36 -3.95 10.73
CA PRO A 69 -7.14 -2.94 10.04
C PRO A 69 -7.76 -1.99 11.06
N ILE A 70 -7.81 -0.71 10.71
CA ILE A 70 -8.31 0.36 11.57
C ILE A 70 -9.63 0.87 11.00
N VAL A 71 -10.57 1.20 11.87
CA VAL A 71 -11.82 1.85 11.48
C VAL A 71 -11.53 3.31 11.18
N ASP A 72 -11.93 3.78 10.01
CA ASP A 72 -11.79 5.17 9.64
C ASP A 72 -12.78 6.04 10.41
N SER A 73 -12.28 7.11 11.04
CA SER A 73 -13.07 8.03 11.85
C SER A 73 -14.11 8.80 11.02
N TYR A 74 -13.77 9.15 9.78
CA TYR A 74 -14.63 9.91 8.88
C TYR A 74 -15.79 9.06 8.31
N SER A 75 -15.49 7.87 7.79
CA SER A 75 -16.47 7.03 7.11
C SER A 75 -17.10 5.93 7.99
N GLY A 76 -16.50 5.62 9.14
CA GLY A 76 -16.96 4.57 10.05
C GLY A 76 -16.72 3.14 9.55
N TYR A 77 -16.09 2.96 8.37
CA TYR A 77 -15.81 1.65 7.81
C TYR A 77 -14.46 1.09 8.27
N LEU A 78 -14.39 -0.24 8.36
CA LEU A 78 -13.13 -0.94 8.57
C LEU A 78 -12.31 -0.94 7.27
N MET A 79 -11.11 -0.35 7.28
CA MET A 79 -10.27 -0.18 6.09
C MET A 79 -9.44 -1.41 5.74
N ASP A 80 -10.05 -2.60 5.86
CA ASP A 80 -9.42 -3.86 5.51
C ASP A 80 -9.45 -4.18 4.00
N THR A 81 -10.06 -3.29 3.21
CA THR A 81 -10.08 -3.36 1.75
C THR A 81 -9.36 -2.22 1.05
N ASP A 82 -8.80 -1.27 1.80
CA ASP A 82 -8.08 -0.13 1.23
C ASP A 82 -6.83 -0.58 0.47
N ALA A 83 -6.49 0.19 -0.57
CA ALA A 83 -5.39 -0.16 -1.46
C ALA A 83 -4.06 -0.18 -0.68
N GLU A 84 -3.85 0.82 0.16
CA GLU A 84 -2.70 0.98 1.04
C GLU A 84 -2.55 -0.19 1.99
N TYR A 85 -3.65 -0.61 2.65
CA TYR A 85 -3.64 -1.74 3.56
C TYR A 85 -3.26 -3.06 2.86
N LYS A 86 -3.82 -3.29 1.66
CA LYS A 86 -3.49 -4.49 0.87
C LYS A 86 -2.04 -4.48 0.38
N ALA A 87 -1.58 -3.37 -0.20
CA ALA A 87 -0.23 -3.25 -0.73
C ALA A 87 0.82 -3.41 0.38
N LEU A 88 0.63 -2.74 1.52
CA LEU A 88 1.54 -2.86 2.66
C LEU A 88 1.56 -4.28 3.22
N SER A 89 0.40 -4.94 3.34
CA SER A 89 0.31 -6.31 3.84
C SER A 89 1.01 -7.30 2.90
N ALA A 90 0.78 -7.20 1.60
CA ALA A 90 1.43 -8.08 0.61
C ALA A 90 2.95 -7.85 0.56
N LEU A 91 3.40 -6.59 0.68
CA LEU A 91 4.82 -6.30 0.80
C LEU A 91 5.40 -6.89 2.09
N ALA A 92 4.74 -6.72 3.23
CA ALA A 92 5.22 -7.26 4.50
C ALA A 92 5.33 -8.79 4.48
N GLU A 93 4.37 -9.50 3.88
CA GLU A 93 4.46 -10.95 3.66
C GLU A 93 5.69 -11.31 2.81
N THR A 94 5.96 -10.55 1.76
CA THR A 94 7.14 -10.77 0.89
C THR A 94 8.44 -10.50 1.64
N LEU A 95 8.48 -9.43 2.45
CA LEU A 95 9.68 -9.04 3.19
C LEU A 95 10.02 -10.07 4.28
N GLU A 96 9.04 -10.64 4.97
CA GLU A 96 9.27 -11.70 5.98
C GLU A 96 9.81 -13.00 5.40
N MET A 97 9.73 -13.20 4.08
CA MET A 97 10.35 -14.36 3.43
C MET A 97 11.86 -14.21 3.27
N PHE A 98 12.42 -13.01 3.43
CA PHE A 98 13.86 -12.82 3.46
C PHE A 98 14.42 -13.27 4.81
N ASP A 99 15.52 -14.04 4.78
CA ASP A 99 16.25 -14.47 5.97
C ASP A 99 17.15 -13.36 6.54
N ASN A 100 16.66 -12.11 6.51
CA ASN A 100 17.37 -10.92 6.97
C ASN A 100 16.54 -10.20 8.03
N PRO A 101 16.95 -10.23 9.32
CA PRO A 101 16.24 -9.54 10.39
C PRO A 101 16.39 -8.01 10.36
N GLN A 102 17.28 -7.48 9.52
CA GLN A 102 17.63 -6.06 9.42
C GLN A 102 17.32 -5.51 8.02
N ILE A 103 16.11 -5.75 7.52
CA ILE A 103 15.66 -5.21 6.23
C ILE A 103 15.75 -3.68 6.25
N GLU A 104 16.67 -3.14 5.47
CA GLU A 104 16.93 -1.70 5.36
C GLU A 104 16.85 -1.22 3.91
N GLY A 105 16.50 0.05 3.75
CA GLY A 105 16.33 0.65 2.42
C GLY A 105 15.27 1.75 2.38
N LYS A 106 14.78 2.00 1.17
CA LYS A 106 13.79 3.05 0.90
C LYS A 106 12.52 2.46 0.33
N LEU A 107 11.38 2.87 0.88
CA LEU A 107 10.06 2.49 0.42
C LEU A 107 9.35 3.74 -0.09
N TYR A 108 8.91 3.69 -1.34
CA TYR A 108 8.11 4.73 -1.95
C TYR A 108 6.67 4.24 -2.09
N LEU A 109 5.76 4.87 -1.37
CA LEU A 109 4.32 4.61 -1.45
C LEU A 109 3.68 5.74 -2.23
N TYR A 110 3.01 5.40 -3.32
CA TYR A 110 2.10 6.29 -4.02
C TYR A 110 0.67 5.82 -3.76
N SER A 111 -0.23 6.75 -3.46
CA SER A 111 -1.66 6.51 -3.43
C SER A 111 -2.36 7.63 -4.19
N GLU A 112 -3.34 7.33 -5.05
CA GLU A 112 -4.00 8.41 -5.80
C GLU A 112 -4.69 9.40 -4.85
N ARG A 113 -5.32 8.88 -3.80
CA ARG A 113 -5.90 9.68 -2.72
C ARG A 113 -4.99 9.65 -1.51
N ASN A 114 -4.84 10.80 -0.86
CA ASN A 114 -4.11 10.93 0.40
C ASN A 114 -4.62 9.87 1.39
N PRO A 115 -3.74 9.04 2.00
CA PRO A 115 -4.14 8.05 2.97
C PRO A 115 -4.93 8.65 4.13
N CYS A 116 -6.10 8.09 4.40
CA CYS A 116 -6.94 8.45 5.55
C CYS A 116 -6.24 8.15 6.88
N GLU A 117 -6.76 8.67 7.99
CA GLU A 117 -6.18 8.48 9.33
C GLU A 117 -5.97 6.99 9.68
N SER A 118 -6.93 6.15 9.30
CA SER A 118 -6.84 4.70 9.50
C SER A 118 -5.72 4.06 8.67
N CYS A 119 -5.53 4.47 7.42
CA CYS A 119 -4.39 4.03 6.60
C CYS A 119 -3.05 4.55 7.15
N GLN A 120 -2.99 5.75 7.71
CA GLN A 120 -1.78 6.25 8.40
C GLN A 120 -1.43 5.40 9.63
N GLY A 121 -2.43 4.91 10.36
CA GLY A 121 -2.20 3.96 11.45
C GLY A 121 -1.64 2.61 10.97
N VAL A 122 -1.97 2.16 9.76
CA VAL A 122 -1.35 0.97 9.14
C VAL A 122 0.08 1.26 8.70
N ILE A 123 0.35 2.42 8.11
CA ILE A 123 1.71 2.86 7.77
C ILE A 123 2.59 2.90 9.03
N THR A 124 2.05 3.37 10.15
CA THR A 124 2.75 3.37 11.44
C THR A 124 3.08 1.95 11.91
N GLN A 125 2.13 1.00 11.79
CA GLN A 125 2.41 -0.41 12.10
C GLN A 125 3.50 -1.00 11.20
N PHE A 126 3.52 -0.62 9.92
CA PHE A 126 4.58 -1.04 8.99
C PHE A 126 5.95 -0.48 9.42
N LYS A 127 6.04 0.82 9.74
CA LYS A 127 7.28 1.44 10.24
C LYS A 127 7.79 0.79 11.53
N GLN A 128 6.89 0.41 12.43
CA GLN A 128 7.27 -0.30 13.66
C GLN A 128 7.82 -1.70 13.37
N LYS A 129 7.30 -2.36 12.33
CA LYS A 129 7.73 -3.71 11.93
C LYS A 129 9.05 -3.70 11.16
N PHE A 130 9.25 -2.69 10.31
CA PHE A 130 10.45 -2.51 9.49
C PHE A 130 11.05 -1.12 9.73
N PRO A 131 11.69 -0.90 10.90
CA PRO A 131 12.16 0.43 11.32
C PRO A 131 13.27 1.00 10.44
N ASN A 132 14.02 0.15 9.75
CA ASN A 132 15.13 0.57 8.88
C ASN A 132 14.67 0.85 7.43
N LEU A 133 13.36 0.79 7.14
CA LEU A 133 12.79 1.21 5.86
C LEU A 133 12.29 2.65 5.94
N GLU A 134 12.95 3.54 5.20
CA GLU A 134 12.54 4.93 5.07
C GLU A 134 11.35 5.06 4.11
N ILE A 135 10.18 5.45 4.62
CA ILE A 135 8.96 5.59 3.81
C ILE A 135 8.80 7.02 3.29
N THR A 136 8.77 7.16 1.96
CA THR A 136 8.33 8.38 1.26
C THR A 136 6.94 8.16 0.69
N LEU A 137 6.02 9.10 0.92
CA LEU A 137 4.62 9.02 0.51
C LEU A 137 4.28 10.10 -0.52
N PHE A 138 3.62 9.71 -1.61
CA PHE A 138 3.14 10.60 -2.68
C PHE A 138 1.62 10.42 -2.90
N TRP A 139 0.92 11.51 -3.23
CA TRP A 139 -0.50 11.49 -3.55
C TRP A 139 -0.93 12.64 -4.45
N ASP A 140 -2.06 12.46 -5.15
CA ASP A 140 -2.59 13.41 -6.13
C ASP A 140 -3.85 14.14 -5.65
N PHE A 141 -4.68 13.47 -4.86
CA PHE A 141 -5.98 13.98 -4.41
C PHE A 141 -6.07 14.00 -2.88
N PRO A 142 -6.69 15.03 -2.26
CA PRO A 142 -6.82 15.09 -0.80
C PRO A 142 -7.83 14.06 -0.24
N TYR A 143 -7.78 13.88 1.09
CA TYR A 143 -8.79 13.18 1.89
C TYR A 143 -9.17 14.08 3.08
N PRO A 144 -10.46 14.27 3.41
CA PRO A 144 -11.66 13.67 2.81
C PRO A 144 -11.92 14.13 1.36
N PRO A 145 -12.57 13.30 0.52
CA PRO A 145 -12.86 13.62 -0.88
C PRO A 145 -13.95 14.68 -1.06
#